data_AF-A0A396JC39-F1
#
_entry.id   AF-A0A396JC39-F1
#
_cell.length_a   1.000
_cell.length_b   1.000
_cell.length_c   1.000
_cell.angle_alpha   90.00
_cell.angle_beta   90.00
_cell.angle_gamma   90.00
#
_symmetry.space_group_name_H-M   'P 1'
#
loop_
_entity.id
_entity.type
_entity.pdbx_description
1 polymer ?
#
loop_
_entity_poly.entity_id
_entity_poly.type
_entity_poly.pdbx_seq_one_letter_code
_entity_poly.pdbx_strand_id
1 'polypeptide(L)'
;MHDQSSRAFGGTSLQLGTSEKTDGVQSLYNGILVNLQESADFVEHLINRNQTVAAVKFSFAYDLDDKDHLVDMLRKYVKNAKLICESSCKKSNSIGIKDKARDEEIASLGTVLQCISDSNLESTGLLHADIEYRILELKAHKGY
;
A
#
# COMPACT_ATOMS: atom_id res chain seq x y z
N MET A 1 58.00 62.36 8.21
CA MET A 1 58.00 61.21 9.15
C MET A 1 56.57 60.75 9.29
N HIS A 2 56.31 59.55 8.79
CA HIS A 2 55.03 58.85 8.86
C HIS A 2 54.74 58.47 10.31
N ASP A 3 53.49 58.59 10.75
CA ASP A 3 52.83 57.42 11.34
C ASP A 3 51.30 57.53 11.23
N GLN A 4 50.71 56.60 10.49
CA GLN A 4 49.28 56.38 10.41
C GLN A 4 48.92 55.41 11.54
N SER A 5 48.35 55.91 12.63
CA SER A 5 47.76 55.04 13.66
C SER A 5 46.35 54.64 13.23
N SER A 6 46.27 53.53 12.50
CA SER A 6 45.04 52.83 12.17
C SER A 6 44.45 52.18 13.43
N ARG A 7 43.39 52.77 13.97
CA ARG A 7 42.55 52.08 14.97
C ARG A 7 41.71 51.03 14.23
N ALA A 8 42.13 49.77 14.36
CA ALA A 8 41.36 48.62 13.92
C ALA A 8 40.02 48.59 14.66
N PHE A 9 38.92 48.69 13.92
CA PHE A 9 37.61 48.28 14.42
C PHE A 9 37.70 46.78 14.72
N GLY A 10 37.61 46.42 15.99
CA GLY A 10 37.51 45.05 16.45
C GLY A 10 36.22 44.42 15.94
N GLY A 11 36.26 43.91 14.71
CA GLY A 11 35.23 43.05 14.17
C GLY A 11 35.27 41.73 14.94
N THR A 12 34.35 41.56 15.88
CA THR A 12 33.93 40.23 16.30
C THR A 12 33.27 39.58 15.08
N SER A 13 34.06 38.84 14.32
CA SER A 13 33.53 37.93 13.31
C SER A 13 32.74 36.86 14.05
N LEU A 14 31.41 37.00 14.08
CA LEU A 14 30.51 35.93 14.49
C LEU A 14 30.69 34.80 13.48
N GLN A 15 31.55 33.84 13.82
CA GLN A 15 31.59 32.55 13.16
C GLN A 15 30.22 31.92 13.36
N LEU A 16 29.36 32.01 12.34
CA LEU A 16 28.15 31.22 12.21
C LEU A 16 28.59 29.76 12.11
N GLY A 17 28.66 29.09 13.25
CA GLY A 17 28.86 27.64 13.32
C GLY A 17 27.67 26.94 12.68
N THR A 18 27.73 26.69 11.38
CA THR A 18 26.71 25.93 10.64
C THR A 18 27.07 24.46 10.45
N SER A 19 28.20 23.97 10.98
CA SER A 19 28.75 22.65 10.60
C SER A 19 28.17 21.46 11.36
N GLU A 20 27.88 21.55 12.67
CA GLU A 20 27.37 20.38 13.43
C GLU A 20 25.88 20.12 13.21
N LYS A 21 25.12 21.16 12.85
CA LYS A 21 23.66 21.07 12.67
C LYS A 21 23.27 20.39 11.35
N THR A 22 24.15 20.41 10.34
CA THR A 22 23.89 19.81 9.03
C THR A 22 24.06 18.29 9.03
N ASP A 23 24.99 17.76 9.82
CA ASP A 23 25.30 16.32 9.84
C ASP A 23 24.18 15.51 10.48
N GLY A 24 23.58 16.03 11.56
CA GLY A 24 22.41 15.41 12.19
C GLY A 24 21.17 15.40 11.30
N VAL A 25 20.92 16.50 10.57
CA VAL A 25 19.80 16.58 9.61
C VAL A 25 20.00 15.64 8.44
N GLN A 26 21.22 15.56 7.90
CA GLN A 26 21.53 14.64 6.81
C GLN A 26 21.44 13.17 7.25
N SER A 27 21.88 12.86 8.46
CA SER A 27 21.75 11.52 9.03
C SER A 27 20.29 11.12 9.23
N LEU A 28 19.46 12.03 9.75
CA LEU A 28 18.01 11.80 9.88
C LEU A 28 17.35 11.60 8.52
N TYR A 29 17.67 12.44 7.53
CA TYR A 29 17.16 12.30 6.17
C TYR A 29 17.51 10.94 5.56
N ASN A 30 18.78 10.52 5.66
CA ASN A 30 19.24 9.24 5.15
C ASN A 30 18.54 8.08 5.88
N GLY A 31 18.37 8.16 7.21
CA GLY A 31 17.65 7.14 7.98
C GLY A 31 16.19 7.01 7.57
N ILE A 32 15.48 8.13 7.38
CA ILE A 32 14.09 8.14 6.90
C ILE A 32 14.01 7.55 5.49
N LEU A 33 14.93 7.92 4.60
CA LEU A 33 14.95 7.44 3.22
C LEU A 33 15.14 5.91 3.16
N VAL A 34 16.06 5.37 3.96
CA VAL A 34 16.30 3.91 4.03
C VAL A 34 15.06 3.19 4.52
N ASN A 35 14.41 3.67 5.59
CA ASN A 35 13.19 3.03 6.12
C ASN A 35 12.02 3.05 5.11
N LEU A 36 11.87 4.13 4.34
CA LEU A 36 10.86 4.22 3.28
C LEU A 36 11.14 3.21 2.16
N GLN A 37 12.40 3.05 1.76
CA GLN A 37 12.78 2.06 0.76
C GLN A 37 12.50 0.63 1.24
N GLU A 38 12.90 0.29 2.48
CA GLU A 38 12.65 -1.04 3.05
C GLU A 38 11.14 -1.35 3.15
N SER A 39 10.33 -0.32 3.44
CA SER A 39 8.87 -0.44 3.48
C SER A 39 8.28 -0.72 2.10
N ALA A 40 8.76 -0.03 1.06
CA ALA A 40 8.35 -0.27 -0.32
C ALA A 40 8.76 -1.67 -0.81
N ASP A 41 9.99 -2.11 -0.51
CA ASP A 41 10.48 -3.45 -0.87
C ASP A 41 9.64 -4.55 -0.18
N PHE A 42 9.20 -4.31 1.06
CA PHE A 42 8.31 -5.23 1.77
C PHE A 42 6.93 -5.33 1.12
N VAL A 43 6.35 -4.22 0.66
CA VAL A 43 5.09 -4.21 -0.10
C VAL A 43 5.23 -5.04 -1.38
N GLU A 44 6.32 -4.85 -2.13
CA GLU A 44 6.59 -5.64 -3.33
C GLU A 44 6.72 -7.14 -3.02
N HIS A 45 7.41 -7.47 -1.92
CA HIS A 45 7.55 -8.85 -1.46
C HIS A 45 6.19 -9.52 -1.17
N LEU A 46 5.28 -8.81 -0.52
CA LEU A 46 3.92 -9.29 -0.26
C LEU A 46 3.14 -9.51 -1.56
N ILE A 47 3.24 -8.59 -2.51
CA ILE A 47 2.59 -8.72 -3.83
C ILE A 47 3.11 -9.94 -4.57
N ASN A 48 4.43 -10.14 -4.60
CA ASN A 48 5.08 -11.28 -5.25
C ASN A 48 4.70 -12.62 -4.62
N ARG A 49 4.30 -12.63 -3.34
CA ARG A 49 3.74 -13.80 -2.64
C ARG A 49 2.22 -13.94 -2.77
N ASN A 50 1.59 -13.16 -3.65
CA ASN A 50 0.15 -13.14 -3.84
C ASN A 50 -0.64 -12.74 -2.58
N GLN A 51 -0.02 -11.94 -1.69
CA GLN A 51 -0.60 -11.43 -0.45
C GLN A 51 -1.09 -9.98 -0.63
N THR A 52 -1.79 -9.68 -1.73
CA THR A 52 -2.21 -8.31 -2.10
C THR A 52 -3.00 -7.61 -1.00
N VAL A 53 -3.91 -8.29 -0.30
CA VAL A 53 -4.69 -7.67 0.80
C VAL A 53 -3.78 -7.26 1.96
N ALA A 54 -2.76 -8.06 2.29
CA ALA A 54 -1.79 -7.71 3.32
C ALA A 54 -0.92 -6.53 2.88
N ALA A 55 -0.52 -6.50 1.62
CA ALA A 55 0.20 -5.38 1.02
C ALA A 55 -0.59 -4.07 1.15
N VAL A 56 -1.88 -4.09 0.80
CA VAL A 56 -2.77 -2.91 0.94
C VAL A 56 -2.90 -2.45 2.39
N LYS A 57 -3.11 -3.37 3.34
CA LYS A 57 -3.18 -3.04 4.77
C LYS A 57 -1.89 -2.40 5.28
N PHE A 58 -0.75 -2.93 4.85
CA PHE A 58 0.56 -2.38 5.21
C PHE A 58 0.77 -1.00 4.60
N SER A 59 0.57 -0.84 3.29
CA SER A 59 0.69 0.45 2.61
C SER A 59 -0.23 1.51 3.23
N PHE A 60 -1.48 1.15 3.57
CA PHE A 60 -2.40 2.07 4.23
C PHE A 60 -1.94 2.47 5.63
N ALA A 61 -1.50 1.52 6.46
CA ALA A 61 -1.08 1.79 7.83
C ALA A 61 0.15 2.70 7.94
N TYR A 62 1.02 2.67 6.92
CA TYR A 62 2.25 3.45 6.85
C TYR A 62 2.17 4.63 5.87
N ASP A 63 1.00 4.92 5.29
CA ASP A 63 0.78 6.00 4.32
C ASP A 63 1.77 5.95 3.12
N LEU A 64 2.04 4.74 2.63
CA LEU A 64 3.02 4.50 1.56
C LEU A 64 2.46 4.75 0.15
N ASP A 65 1.14 4.78 0.01
CA ASP A 65 0.44 4.87 -1.26
C ASP A 65 -0.84 5.69 -1.11
N ASP A 66 -1.26 6.32 -2.20
CA ASP A 66 -2.55 7.01 -2.25
C ASP A 66 -3.72 6.01 -2.24
N LYS A 67 -4.87 6.46 -1.73
CA LYS A 67 -6.06 5.61 -1.59
C LYS A 67 -6.59 5.08 -2.92
N ASP A 68 -6.41 5.80 -4.02
CA ASP A 68 -6.88 5.36 -5.34
C ASP A 68 -6.01 4.19 -5.84
N HIS A 69 -4.70 4.27 -5.66
CA HIS A 69 -3.76 3.19 -5.96
C HIS A 69 -4.06 1.93 -5.12
N LEU A 70 -4.32 2.08 -3.82
CA LEU A 70 -4.72 0.96 -2.96
C LEU A 70 -6.01 0.28 -3.43
N VAL A 71 -6.99 1.07 -3.87
CA VAL A 71 -8.27 0.58 -4.38
C VAL A 71 -8.09 -0.11 -5.74
N ASP A 72 -7.18 0.38 -6.59
CA ASP A 72 -6.80 -0.28 -7.84
C ASP A 72 -6.12 -1.64 -7.60
N MET A 73 -5.26 -1.75 -6.59
CA MET A 73 -4.67 -3.03 -6.19
C MET A 73 -5.76 -4.04 -5.77
N LEU A 74 -6.73 -3.62 -4.95
CA LEU A 74 -7.85 -4.47 -4.55
C LEU A 74 -8.73 -4.86 -5.74
N ARG A 75 -8.99 -3.93 -6.66
CA ARG A 75 -9.75 -4.19 -7.89
C ARG A 75 -9.08 -5.23 -8.77
N LYS A 76 -7.75 -5.17 -8.91
CA LYS A 76 -6.96 -6.18 -9.65
C LYS A 76 -7.05 -7.55 -8.98
N TYR A 77 -6.96 -7.59 -7.65
CA TYR A 77 -7.11 -8.83 -6.88
C TYR A 77 -8.50 -9.46 -7.08
N VAL A 78 -9.57 -8.67 -6.98
CA VAL A 78 -10.97 -9.12 -7.22
C VAL A 78 -11.14 -9.70 -8.64
N LYS A 79 -10.62 -9.01 -9.66
CA LYS A 79 -10.65 -9.50 -11.04
C LYS A 79 -9.93 -10.85 -11.19
N ASN A 80 -8.78 -11.01 -10.54
CA ASN A 80 -8.02 -12.26 -10.58
C ASN A 80 -8.77 -13.42 -9.89
N ALA A 81 -9.34 -13.18 -8.70
CA ALA A 81 -10.15 -14.18 -7.98
C ALA A 81 -11.34 -14.67 -8.85
N LYS A 82 -12.04 -13.74 -9.52
CA LYS A 82 -13.10 -14.05 -10.48
C LYS A 82 -12.61 -14.93 -11.63
N LEU A 83 -11.49 -14.57 -12.26
CA LEU A 83 -10.92 -15.34 -13.37
C LEU A 83 -10.53 -16.76 -12.95
N ILE A 84 -9.94 -16.92 -11.76
CA ILE A 84 -9.58 -18.23 -11.22
C ILE A 84 -10.84 -19.09 -11.06
N CYS A 85 -11.86 -18.57 -10.39
CA CYS A 85 -13.13 -19.28 -10.19
C CYS A 85 -13.80 -19.67 -11.52
N GLU A 86 -13.93 -18.72 -12.45
CA GLU A 86 -14.50 -19.00 -13.77
C GLU A 86 -13.70 -20.04 -14.54
N SER A 87 -12.37 -19.99 -14.48
CA SER A 87 -11.51 -20.96 -15.17
C SER A 87 -11.69 -22.36 -14.60
N SER A 88 -11.77 -22.51 -13.27
CA SER A 88 -12.04 -23.77 -12.59
C SER A 88 -13.42 -24.31 -12.93
N CYS A 89 -14.43 -23.44 -12.96
CA CYS A 89 -15.81 -23.81 -13.32
C CYS A 89 -15.95 -24.23 -14.79
N LYS A 90 -15.18 -23.63 -15.71
CA LYS A 90 -15.17 -24.00 -17.13
C LYS A 90 -14.44 -25.30 -17.39
N LYS A 91 -13.36 -25.58 -16.65
CA LYS A 91 -12.53 -26.79 -16.83
C LYS A 91 -13.15 -28.06 -16.24
N SER A 92 -14.01 -27.95 -15.24
CA SER A 92 -14.56 -29.11 -14.53
C SER A 92 -16.08 -29.18 -14.63
N ASN A 93 -16.61 -30.37 -14.88
CA ASN A 93 -18.05 -30.65 -14.80
C ASN A 93 -18.49 -31.07 -13.39
N SER A 94 -17.55 -31.31 -12.47
CA SER A 94 -17.87 -31.71 -11.10
C SER A 94 -18.47 -30.55 -10.31
N ILE A 95 -19.66 -30.79 -9.73
CA ILE A 95 -20.36 -29.84 -8.87
C ILE A 95 -19.49 -29.45 -7.68
N GLY A 96 -18.87 -30.43 -7.00
CA GLY A 96 -18.02 -30.16 -5.84
C GLY A 96 -16.78 -29.29 -6.16
N ILE A 97 -16.19 -29.45 -7.36
CA ILE A 97 -15.07 -28.59 -7.78
C ILE A 97 -15.55 -27.16 -8.06
N LYS A 98 -16.72 -27.01 -8.69
CA LYS A 98 -17.34 -25.71 -8.96
C LYS A 98 -17.68 -24.99 -7.66
N ASP A 99 -18.31 -25.68 -6.71
CA ASP A 99 -18.69 -25.07 -5.44
C ASP A 99 -17.48 -24.67 -4.61
N LYS A 100 -16.41 -25.49 -4.58
CA LYS A 100 -15.14 -25.11 -3.93
C LYS A 100 -14.55 -23.85 -4.54
N ALA A 101 -14.52 -23.75 -5.87
CA ALA A 101 -14.00 -22.57 -6.56
C ALA A 101 -14.80 -21.30 -6.22
N ARG A 102 -16.12 -21.42 -6.08
CA ARG A 102 -16.98 -20.31 -5.66
C ARG A 102 -16.80 -19.94 -4.19
N ASP A 103 -16.62 -20.93 -3.32
CA ASP A 103 -16.32 -20.68 -1.90
C ASP A 103 -14.99 -19.96 -1.71
N GLU A 104 -13.97 -20.33 -2.49
CA GLU A 104 -12.68 -19.65 -2.51
C GLU A 104 -12.81 -18.21 -3.03
N GLU A 105 -13.60 -17.97 -4.09
CA GLU A 105 -13.90 -16.61 -4.57
C GLU A 105 -14.65 -15.80 -3.51
N ILE A 106 -15.73 -16.32 -2.91
CA ILE A 106 -16.50 -15.66 -1.86
C ILE A 106 -15.62 -15.31 -0.66
N ALA A 107 -14.78 -16.24 -0.20
CA ALA A 107 -13.85 -15.99 0.90
C ALA A 107 -12.87 -14.86 0.56
N SER A 108 -12.27 -14.91 -0.64
CA SER A 108 -11.36 -13.87 -1.14
C SER A 108 -12.05 -12.50 -1.18
N LEU A 109 -13.26 -12.43 -1.72
CA LEU A 109 -14.07 -11.22 -1.79
C LEU A 109 -14.43 -10.69 -0.39
N GLY A 110 -14.76 -11.56 0.55
CA GLY A 110 -15.00 -11.20 1.95
C GLY A 110 -13.78 -10.56 2.61
N THR A 111 -12.57 -11.07 2.33
CA THR A 111 -11.33 -10.44 2.86
C THR A 111 -11.09 -9.03 2.30
N VAL A 112 -11.50 -8.77 1.06
CA VAL A 112 -11.41 -7.44 0.45
C VAL A 112 -12.39 -6.47 1.09
N LEU A 113 -13.64 -6.88 1.30
CA LEU A 113 -14.64 -6.07 2.01
C LEU A 113 -14.15 -5.68 3.40
N GLN A 114 -13.63 -6.66 4.16
CA GLN A 114 -13.05 -6.39 5.48
C GLN A 114 -11.87 -5.41 5.40
N CYS A 115 -10.99 -5.56 4.40
CA CYS A 115 -9.88 -4.64 4.19
C CYS A 115 -10.34 -3.21 3.91
N ILE A 116 -11.37 -3.03 3.08
CA ILE A 116 -11.94 -1.73 2.75
C ILE A 116 -12.46 -1.04 4.01
N SER A 117 -13.22 -1.76 4.84
CA SER A 117 -13.74 -1.22 6.10
C SER A 117 -12.63 -0.94 7.13
N ASP A 118 -11.70 -1.88 7.34
CA ASP A 118 -10.58 -1.71 8.27
C ASP A 118 -9.70 -0.50 7.91
N SER A 119 -9.58 -0.22 6.61
CA SER A 119 -8.68 0.80 6.05
C SER A 119 -9.42 2.09 5.65
N ASN A 120 -10.70 2.26 6.01
CA ASN A 120 -11.51 3.43 5.64
C ASN A 120 -11.38 3.81 4.14
N LEU A 121 -11.34 2.80 3.26
CA LEU A 121 -11.28 2.96 1.80
C LEU A 121 -12.69 3.04 1.18
N GLU A 122 -13.71 3.16 2.03
CA GLU A 122 -15.14 3.19 1.66
C GLU A 122 -15.49 4.41 0.79
N SER A 123 -14.72 5.49 0.88
CA SER A 123 -14.92 6.71 0.08
C SER A 123 -14.63 6.53 -1.42
N THR A 124 -14.08 5.39 -1.84
CA THR A 124 -13.47 5.23 -3.18
C THR A 124 -14.32 4.42 -4.19
N GLY A 125 -15.62 4.30 -3.94
CA GLY A 125 -16.61 4.04 -5.00
C GLY A 125 -17.09 2.59 -5.21
N LEU A 126 -17.55 2.31 -6.44
CA LEU A 126 -18.37 1.16 -6.89
C LEU A 126 -17.83 -0.23 -6.53
N LEU A 127 -16.56 -0.37 -6.14
CA LEU A 127 -15.93 -1.66 -5.85
C LEU A 127 -16.67 -2.44 -4.76
N HIS A 128 -17.11 -1.77 -3.69
CA HIS A 128 -17.85 -2.43 -2.60
C HIS A 128 -19.14 -3.07 -3.13
N ALA A 129 -19.95 -2.28 -3.84
CA ALA A 129 -21.21 -2.75 -4.43
C ALA A 129 -21.00 -3.86 -5.47
N ASP A 130 -19.97 -3.74 -6.31
CA ASP A 130 -19.61 -4.76 -7.30
C ASP A 130 -19.24 -6.10 -6.63
N ILE A 131 -18.51 -6.04 -5.51
CA ILE A 131 -18.15 -7.23 -4.73
C ILE A 131 -19.39 -7.86 -4.10
N GLU A 132 -20.26 -7.07 -3.47
CA GLU A 132 -21.50 -7.56 -2.86
C GLU A 132 -22.40 -8.24 -3.90
N TYR A 133 -22.59 -7.60 -5.05
CA TYR A 133 -23.34 -8.15 -6.17
C TYR A 133 -22.76 -9.49 -6.63
N ARG A 134 -21.43 -9.57 -6.78
CA ARG A 134 -20.75 -10.81 -7.18
C ARG A 134 -20.90 -11.92 -6.15
N ILE A 135 -20.81 -11.62 -4.86
CA ILE A 135 -21.04 -12.62 -3.79
C ILE A 135 -22.47 -13.18 -3.88
N LEU A 136 -23.47 -12.34 -4.14
CA LEU A 136 -24.85 -12.78 -4.31
C LEU A 136 -25.00 -13.71 -5.52
N GLU A 137 -24.42 -13.35 -6.66
CA GLU A 137 -24.40 -14.19 -7.87
C GLU A 137 -23.77 -15.57 -7.61
N LEU A 138 -22.63 -15.60 -6.90
CA LEU A 138 -21.94 -16.86 -6.57
C LEU A 138 -22.77 -17.76 -5.66
N LYS A 139 -23.47 -17.18 -4.67
CA LYS A 139 -24.36 -17.91 -3.76
C LYS A 139 -25.57 -18.48 -4.49
N ALA A 140 -26.15 -17.74 -5.44
CA ALA A 140 -27.32 -18.17 -6.20
C ALA A 140 -27.06 -19.40 -7.07
N HIS A 141 -25.82 -19.60 -7.52
CA HIS A 141 -25.49 -20.73 -8.39
C HIS A 141 -25.14 -22.02 -7.66
N LYS A 142 -24.98 -22.01 -6.32
CA LYS A 142 -24.65 -23.22 -5.55
C LYS A 142 -25.81 -24.23 -5.67
N GLY A 143 -25.51 -25.40 -6.23
CA GLY A 143 -26.48 -26.48 -6.32
C GLY A 143 -26.60 -27.17 -4.96
N TYR A 144 -27.83 -27.34 -4.48
CA TYR A 144 -28.12 -28.18 -3.31
C TYR A 144 -27.88 -29.66 -3.62
#